data_AF-A0A966F7W6-F1
#
_entry.id   AF-A0A966F7W6-F1
#
_cell.length_a   1.000
_cell.length_b   1.000
_cell.length_c   1.000
_cell.angle_alpha   90.00
_cell.angle_beta   90.00
_cell.angle_gamma   90.00
#
_symmetry.space_group_name_H-M   'P 1'
#
loop_
_entity.id
_entity.type
_entity.pdbx_description
1 polymer ?
#
loop_
_entity_poly.entity_id
_entity_poly.type
_entity_poly.pdbx_seq_one_letter_code
_entity_poly.pdbx_strand_id
1 'polypeptide(L)'
;MSIKFINPNPTANSMLSWLQKCCTDNPEKGANIKSVFLCEYARGIEGKKTAQKRATKIVMARMENILDKIIIDENFDFDDAVQCFEKGSILVKSKVDSKRKSYFCKGLTYIKEQLNTPAIEPQVLLQAYSPRQPVIKKGYVQEQLKQGKKPFNAKKTIRIDKIRLRDRLEEKYPERSEKEIQFILDSQWERLETEFNHTLDFLEKTRRDITIRKIKELYYRLLGWEYLQNDRLTIEDISLNSIIPIVDTRVRKCQTPEERYIKEGEKRDEAMEKTDERLEWLEQFFEDYGITSAGTAQNYIDSLIALSKFYYKGITNKRRYSNYEDIEFICALRVLRHRCAEDMEGRKVKPIVLNYDEVIIVMKSLKADFDHEFYESLVTGKNNKQYLQKSSKDEIQRAKSLQKFLMLMLLTIYPPERQRTLRELTFGKTLKFGIINEQGFFRELDPFDYQNNEGMYFIDLNPKDHKNGNEYYQDALFNRVFEDGTCVYDG
;
A
#
# COMPACT_ATOMS: atom_id res chain seq x y z
N MET A 1 -1.74 62.16 -31.37
CA MET A 1 -1.16 60.94 -31.97
C MET A 1 -0.85 59.97 -30.85
N SER A 2 -1.69 58.96 -30.70
CA SER A 2 -1.59 57.97 -29.63
C SER A 2 -0.65 56.84 -30.04
N ILE A 3 0.42 56.66 -29.28
CA ILE A 3 1.36 55.55 -29.42
C ILE A 3 0.65 54.31 -28.86
N LYS A 4 0.28 53.38 -29.75
CA LYS A 4 -0.18 52.03 -29.36
C LYS A 4 1.03 51.23 -28.91
N PHE A 5 1.10 50.93 -27.62
CA PHE A 5 1.94 49.87 -27.10
C PHE A 5 1.38 48.52 -27.59
N ILE A 6 2.19 47.79 -28.36
CA ILE A 6 1.93 46.40 -28.70
C ILE A 6 2.22 45.58 -27.44
N ASN A 7 1.19 44.93 -26.93
CA ASN A 7 1.25 44.04 -25.77
C ASN A 7 2.08 42.79 -26.14
N PRO A 8 3.10 42.37 -25.36
CA PRO A 8 3.81 41.13 -25.64
C PRO A 8 2.89 39.92 -25.39
N ASN A 9 2.95 38.93 -26.28
CA ASN A 9 2.17 37.69 -26.20
C ASN A 9 2.31 37.00 -24.82
N PRO A 10 1.23 36.58 -24.14
CA PRO A 10 1.31 36.07 -22.75
C PRO A 10 1.66 34.58 -22.61
N THR A 11 2.02 33.85 -23.67
CA THR A 11 1.89 32.37 -23.67
C THR A 11 3.18 31.57 -23.91
N ALA A 12 4.36 32.21 -23.94
CA ALA A 12 5.60 31.48 -24.13
C ALA A 12 6.16 30.98 -22.78
N ASN A 13 5.70 29.81 -22.33
CA ASN A 13 6.19 29.19 -21.10
C ASN A 13 7.50 28.44 -21.36
N SER A 14 8.48 28.56 -20.45
CA SER A 14 9.71 27.77 -20.52
C SER A 14 9.42 26.28 -20.34
N MET A 15 10.26 25.41 -20.89
CA MET A 15 10.18 23.95 -20.67
C MET A 15 10.22 23.61 -19.18
N LEU A 16 10.97 24.37 -18.39
CA LEU A 16 10.99 24.19 -16.94
C LEU A 16 9.64 24.51 -16.29
N SER A 17 8.99 25.61 -16.71
CA SER A 17 7.63 25.98 -16.26
C SER A 17 6.60 24.90 -16.63
N TRP A 18 6.65 24.40 -17.87
CA TRP A 18 5.80 23.30 -18.33
C TRP A 18 6.00 22.01 -17.53
N LEU A 19 7.24 21.68 -17.17
CA LEU A 19 7.54 20.52 -16.33
C LEU A 19 7.06 20.68 -14.89
N GLN A 20 7.11 21.90 -14.34
CA GLN A 20 6.54 22.20 -13.01
C GLN A 20 5.02 22.04 -13.03
N LYS A 21 4.35 22.52 -14.08
CA LYS A 21 2.91 22.32 -14.30
C LYS A 21 2.58 20.83 -14.43
N CYS A 22 3.31 20.10 -15.26
CA CYS A 22 3.15 18.65 -15.43
C CYS A 22 3.34 17.88 -14.12
N CYS A 23 4.29 18.28 -13.27
CA CYS A 23 4.49 17.68 -11.94
C CYS A 23 3.33 17.94 -10.98
N THR A 24 2.73 19.12 -11.08
CA THR A 24 1.59 19.52 -10.24
C THR A 24 0.34 18.76 -10.66
N ASP A 25 0.10 18.64 -11.96
CA ASP A 25 -1.08 17.97 -12.51
C ASP A 25 -0.96 16.44 -12.46
N ASN A 26 0.26 15.88 -12.44
CA ASN A 26 0.51 14.44 -12.44
C ASN A 26 1.48 14.00 -11.33
N PRO A 27 1.11 14.09 -10.04
CA PRO A 27 2.03 13.89 -8.91
C PRO A 27 2.66 12.49 -8.84
N GLU A 28 1.99 11.44 -9.32
CA GLU A 28 2.53 10.06 -9.32
C GLU A 28 3.67 9.83 -10.31
N LYS A 29 3.64 10.52 -11.46
CA LYS A 29 4.57 10.30 -12.59
C LYS A 29 5.44 11.51 -12.88
N GLY A 30 5.05 12.69 -12.41
CA GLY A 30 5.71 13.97 -12.63
C GLY A 30 7.16 14.00 -12.17
N ALA A 31 7.47 13.39 -11.02
CA ALA A 31 8.86 13.28 -10.55
C ALA A 31 9.76 12.48 -11.51
N ASN A 32 9.23 11.41 -12.11
CA ASN A 32 9.96 10.62 -13.11
C ASN A 32 10.10 11.38 -14.44
N ILE A 33 9.05 12.10 -14.86
CA ILE A 33 9.06 12.94 -16.07
C ILE A 33 10.11 14.05 -15.90
N LYS A 34 10.05 14.85 -14.84
CA LYS A 34 11.02 15.92 -14.54
C LYS A 34 12.45 15.39 -14.45
N SER A 35 12.65 14.23 -13.81
CA SER A 35 13.96 13.57 -13.74
C SER A 35 14.53 13.23 -15.11
N VAL A 36 13.70 12.75 -16.04
CA VAL A 36 14.11 12.38 -17.39
C VAL A 36 14.50 13.60 -18.22
N PHE A 37 13.72 14.68 -18.17
CA PHE A 37 14.05 15.92 -18.87
C PHE A 37 15.36 16.55 -18.35
N LEU A 38 15.57 16.56 -17.03
CA LEU A 38 16.79 17.10 -16.43
C LEU A 38 18.02 16.23 -16.67
N CYS A 39 17.88 14.90 -16.64
CA CYS A 39 19.04 14.01 -16.71
C CYS A 39 19.46 13.64 -18.12
N GLU A 40 18.53 13.55 -19.08
CA GLU A 40 18.80 13.05 -20.43
C GLU A 40 18.59 14.15 -21.47
N TYR A 41 17.40 14.76 -21.53
CA TYR A 41 17.12 15.79 -22.54
C TYR A 41 18.05 17.01 -22.44
N ALA A 42 18.18 17.64 -21.26
CA ALA A 42 19.07 18.78 -21.05
C ALA A 42 20.55 18.47 -21.37
N ARG A 43 20.98 17.21 -21.14
CA ARG A 43 22.33 16.76 -21.48
C ARG A 43 22.53 16.50 -22.97
N GLY A 44 21.48 16.06 -23.65
CA GLY A 44 21.45 15.93 -25.11
C GLY A 44 21.66 17.26 -25.82
N ILE A 45 21.00 18.30 -25.31
CA ILE A 45 21.15 19.70 -25.76
C ILE A 45 22.57 20.20 -25.46
N GLU A 46 23.09 19.98 -24.26
CA GLU A 46 24.45 20.39 -23.89
C GLU A 46 25.52 19.70 -24.75
N GLY A 47 25.26 18.47 -25.21
CA GLY A 47 26.15 17.73 -26.10
C GLY A 47 27.49 17.29 -25.49
N LYS A 48 27.68 17.44 -24.17
CA LYS A 48 28.93 17.11 -23.45
C LYS A 48 28.77 15.88 -22.57
N LYS A 49 29.72 14.96 -22.66
CA LYS A 49 29.80 13.78 -21.78
C LYS A 49 30.34 14.20 -20.41
N THR A 50 29.49 14.27 -19.39
CA THR A 50 29.95 14.53 -18.02
C THR A 50 30.58 13.27 -17.41
N ALA A 51 31.79 13.37 -16.86
CA ALA A 51 32.51 12.26 -16.24
C ALA A 51 31.81 11.66 -15.00
N GLN A 52 30.81 12.34 -14.44
CA GLN A 52 30.07 11.90 -13.25
C GLN A 52 28.75 11.21 -13.63
N LYS A 53 28.59 9.94 -13.23
CA LYS A 53 27.35 9.16 -13.38
C LYS A 53 26.19 9.65 -12.50
N ARG A 54 26.47 10.38 -11.41
CA ARG A 54 25.47 10.94 -10.49
C ARG A 54 25.33 12.45 -10.70
N ALA A 55 24.09 12.94 -10.73
CA ALA A 55 23.81 14.37 -10.80
C ALA A 55 24.06 15.01 -9.42
N THR A 56 25.08 15.84 -9.32
CA THR A 56 25.31 16.69 -8.14
C THR A 56 24.35 17.88 -8.16
N LYS A 57 24.15 18.56 -7.02
CA LYS A 57 23.30 19.75 -6.91
C LYS A 57 23.67 20.84 -7.95
N ILE A 58 24.97 20.99 -8.20
CA ILE A 58 25.52 21.93 -9.21
C ILE A 58 25.11 21.51 -10.63
N VAL A 59 25.20 20.21 -10.94
CA VAL A 59 24.78 19.68 -12.25
C VAL A 59 23.28 19.86 -12.45
N MET A 60 22.45 19.61 -11.43
CA MET A 60 21.00 19.79 -11.52
C MET A 60 20.61 21.25 -11.75
N ALA A 61 21.20 22.19 -11.01
CA ALA A 61 20.95 23.63 -11.22
C ALA A 61 21.35 24.10 -12.63
N ARG A 62 22.43 23.55 -13.19
CA ARG A 62 22.84 23.81 -14.58
C ARG A 62 21.82 23.27 -15.58
N MET A 63 21.31 22.05 -15.37
CA MET A 63 20.29 21.46 -16.25
C MET A 63 18.97 22.22 -16.18
N GLU A 64 18.56 22.69 -14.99
CA GLU A 64 17.38 23.54 -14.83
C GLU A 64 17.54 24.86 -15.62
N ASN A 65 18.71 25.50 -15.57
CA ASN A 65 18.99 26.71 -16.36
C ASN A 65 18.92 26.46 -17.88
N ILE A 66 19.39 25.30 -18.35
CA ILE A 66 19.26 24.91 -19.76
C ILE A 66 17.78 24.80 -20.15
N LEU A 67 16.97 24.10 -19.34
CA LEU A 67 15.54 23.91 -19.64
C LEU A 67 14.74 25.21 -19.53
N ASP A 68 15.12 26.12 -18.65
CA ASP A 68 14.45 27.41 -18.50
C ASP A 68 14.63 28.34 -19.71
N LYS A 69 15.69 28.13 -20.49
CA LYS A 69 15.95 28.86 -21.74
C LYS A 69 15.21 28.30 -22.95
N ILE A 70 14.61 27.12 -22.84
CA ILE A 70 13.86 26.50 -23.92
C ILE A 70 12.43 27.03 -23.86
N ILE A 71 12.09 27.87 -24.82
CA ILE A 71 10.72 28.37 -24.97
C ILE A 71 9.91 27.34 -25.73
N ILE A 72 8.73 26.99 -25.21
CA ILE A 72 7.78 26.14 -25.91
C ILE A 72 6.61 26.98 -26.39
N ASP A 73 6.49 27.07 -27.70
CA ASP A 73 5.38 27.70 -28.41
C ASP A 73 4.86 26.76 -29.51
N GLU A 74 4.01 27.28 -30.38
CA GLU A 74 3.40 26.55 -31.49
C GLU A 74 4.42 26.03 -32.51
N ASN A 75 5.63 26.59 -32.54
CA ASN A 75 6.71 26.22 -33.46
C ASN A 75 7.75 25.28 -32.82
N PHE A 76 7.52 24.82 -31.58
CA PHE A 76 8.44 23.92 -30.90
C PHE A 76 8.56 22.58 -31.64
N ASP A 77 9.78 22.22 -32.05
CA ASP A 77 10.05 20.96 -32.76
C ASP A 77 10.12 19.78 -31.77
N PHE A 78 9.01 19.06 -31.69
CA PHE A 78 8.89 17.88 -30.82
C PHE A 78 9.78 16.71 -31.28
N ASP A 79 10.09 16.61 -32.57
CA ASP A 79 10.91 15.52 -33.11
C ASP A 79 12.38 15.77 -32.82
N ASP A 80 12.87 17.01 -32.98
CA ASP A 80 14.20 17.42 -32.51
C ASP A 80 14.35 17.21 -31.00
N ALA A 81 13.30 17.47 -30.23
CA ALA A 81 13.32 17.24 -28.79
C ALA A 81 13.55 15.76 -28.44
N VAL A 82 12.95 14.83 -29.20
CA VAL A 82 13.17 13.38 -29.06
C VAL A 82 14.60 13.00 -29.44
N GLN A 83 15.15 13.55 -30.52
CA GLN A 83 16.53 13.30 -30.93
C GLN A 83 17.53 13.78 -29.87
N CYS A 84 17.32 14.96 -29.31
CA CYS A 84 18.09 15.48 -28.19
C CYS A 84 18.00 14.55 -26.97
N PHE A 85 16.81 14.07 -26.61
CA PHE A 85 16.66 13.09 -25.54
C PHE A 85 17.47 11.80 -25.79
N GLU A 86 17.41 11.23 -27.00
CA GLU A 86 18.12 9.99 -27.34
C GLU A 86 19.63 10.17 -27.27
N LYS A 87 20.14 11.28 -27.82
CA LYS A 87 21.55 11.69 -27.70
C LYS A 87 21.97 11.79 -26.22
N GLY A 88 21.14 12.41 -25.40
CA GLY A 88 21.34 12.51 -23.96
C GLY A 88 21.35 11.15 -23.24
N SER A 89 20.42 10.26 -23.57
CA SER A 89 20.36 8.90 -23.00
C SER A 89 21.60 8.09 -23.35
N ILE A 90 22.11 8.21 -24.58
CA ILE A 90 23.37 7.59 -24.99
C ILE A 90 24.55 8.16 -24.19
N LEU A 91 24.60 9.48 -23.97
CA LEU A 91 25.65 10.11 -23.17
C LEU A 91 25.64 9.66 -21.71
N VAL A 92 24.46 9.39 -21.12
CA VAL A 92 24.33 8.99 -19.71
C VAL A 92 24.45 7.48 -19.49
N LYS A 93 23.82 6.68 -20.36
CA LYS A 93 23.62 5.24 -20.16
C LYS A 93 24.15 4.37 -21.30
N SER A 94 24.81 4.93 -22.32
CA SER A 94 25.27 4.24 -23.54
C SER A 94 24.19 3.59 -24.41
N LYS A 95 22.92 3.63 -23.98
CA LYS A 95 21.76 3.15 -24.73
C LYS A 95 20.50 3.94 -24.36
N VAL A 96 19.49 3.88 -25.22
CA VAL A 96 18.17 4.44 -24.94
C VAL A 96 17.37 3.47 -24.06
N ASP A 97 16.88 3.95 -22.92
CA ASP A 97 16.06 3.19 -21.99
C ASP A 97 14.58 3.37 -22.35
N SER A 98 13.90 2.30 -22.77
CA SER A 98 12.51 2.35 -23.27
C SER A 98 11.52 2.90 -22.25
N LYS A 99 11.73 2.61 -20.95
CA LYS A 99 10.88 3.13 -19.87
C LYS A 99 11.08 4.63 -19.69
N ARG A 100 12.31 5.11 -19.80
CA ARG A 100 12.62 6.55 -19.70
C ARG A 100 12.17 7.32 -20.92
N LYS A 101 12.33 6.76 -22.13
CA LYS A 101 11.74 7.30 -23.36
C LYS A 101 10.22 7.45 -23.22
N SER A 102 9.54 6.45 -22.65
CA SER A 102 8.10 6.55 -22.38
C SER A 102 7.73 7.72 -21.44
N TYR A 103 8.51 7.97 -20.38
CA TYR A 103 8.29 9.15 -19.52
C TYR A 103 8.57 10.47 -20.23
N PHE A 104 9.61 10.53 -21.06
CA PHE A 104 9.92 11.71 -21.86
C PHE A 104 8.77 12.04 -22.83
N CYS A 105 8.32 11.06 -23.62
CA CYS A 105 7.21 11.22 -24.55
C CYS A 105 5.92 11.63 -23.84
N LYS A 106 5.61 11.08 -22.66
CA LYS A 106 4.45 11.52 -21.86
C LYS A 106 4.51 12.99 -21.47
N GLY A 107 5.70 13.50 -21.13
CA GLY A 107 5.89 14.94 -20.88
C GLY A 107 5.62 15.79 -22.12
N LEU A 108 6.14 15.37 -23.28
CA LEU A 108 5.89 16.06 -24.55
C LEU A 108 4.41 16.02 -24.97
N THR A 109 3.74 14.88 -24.81
CA THR A 109 2.30 14.74 -25.11
C THR A 109 1.47 15.68 -24.22
N TYR A 110 1.75 15.73 -22.92
CA TYR A 110 1.09 16.66 -22.01
C TYR A 110 1.27 18.12 -22.45
N ILE A 111 2.49 18.52 -22.82
CA ILE A 111 2.78 19.87 -23.31
C ILE A 111 1.97 20.17 -24.59
N LYS A 112 1.96 19.22 -25.53
CA LYS A 112 1.23 19.36 -26.80
C LYS A 112 -0.29 19.46 -26.60
N GLU A 113 -0.87 18.69 -25.69
CA GLU A 113 -2.29 18.77 -25.35
C GLU A 113 -2.66 20.13 -24.74
N GLN A 114 -1.79 20.65 -23.86
CA GLN A 114 -2.03 21.93 -23.19
C GLN A 114 -1.85 23.13 -24.12
N LEU A 115 -0.94 23.08 -25.11
CA LEU A 115 -0.82 24.11 -26.15
C LEU A 115 -2.04 24.15 -27.07
N ASN A 116 -2.69 23.00 -27.31
CA ASN A 116 -3.88 22.89 -28.16
C ASN A 116 -5.20 23.13 -27.41
N THR A 117 -5.15 23.39 -26.09
CA THR A 117 -6.35 23.67 -25.30
C THR A 117 -6.67 25.17 -25.44
N PRO A 118 -7.82 25.57 -26.01
CA PRO A 118 -8.16 26.98 -26.13
C PRO A 118 -8.19 27.66 -24.76
N ALA A 119 -7.62 28.86 -24.66
CA ALA A 119 -7.56 29.63 -23.43
C ALA A 119 -8.99 29.91 -22.92
N ILE A 120 -9.41 29.20 -21.88
CA ILE A 120 -10.64 29.51 -21.15
C ILE A 120 -10.33 30.73 -20.28
N GLU A 121 -11.06 31.84 -20.50
CA GLU A 121 -10.93 33.04 -19.67
C GLU A 121 -11.13 32.72 -18.18
N PRO A 122 -10.35 33.32 -17.28
CA PRO A 122 -10.29 32.94 -15.88
C PRO A 122 -11.52 33.44 -15.12
N GLN A 123 -12.53 32.59 -14.94
CA GLN A 123 -13.41 32.72 -13.79
C GLN A 123 -12.67 32.18 -12.55
N VAL A 124 -12.34 33.13 -11.67
CA VAL A 124 -11.87 33.01 -10.28
C VAL A 124 -11.95 31.58 -9.72
N LEU A 125 -10.85 30.83 -9.86
CA LEU A 125 -10.65 29.56 -9.17
C LEU A 125 -9.67 29.76 -8.02
N LEU A 126 -10.26 29.84 -6.82
CA LEU A 126 -9.59 29.68 -5.54
C LEU A 126 -8.65 28.46 -5.59
N GLN A 127 -7.43 28.70 -5.12
CA GLN A 127 -6.33 27.74 -5.05
C GLN A 127 -6.76 26.42 -4.38
N ALA A 128 -6.82 25.35 -5.17
CA ALA A 128 -6.93 23.99 -4.66
C ALA A 128 -5.55 23.55 -4.11
N TYR A 129 -5.42 23.59 -2.79
CA TYR A 129 -4.33 22.97 -2.06
C TYR A 129 -4.47 21.44 -2.18
N SER A 130 -3.46 20.76 -2.71
CA SER A 130 -3.42 19.30 -2.84
C SER A 130 -2.44 18.72 -1.82
N PRO A 131 -2.92 18.09 -0.72
CA PRO A 131 -2.05 17.32 0.13
C PRO A 131 -1.89 15.91 -0.44
N ARG A 132 -0.65 15.62 -0.79
CA ARG A 132 -0.10 14.31 -1.15
C ARG A 132 -0.63 13.19 -0.25
N GLN A 133 -1.15 12.14 -0.89
CA GLN A 133 -1.51 10.89 -0.21
C GLN A 133 -0.25 10.13 0.24
N PRO A 134 -0.31 9.49 1.42
CA PRO A 134 0.25 8.16 1.57
C PRO A 134 -0.82 7.11 1.94
N VAL A 135 -0.56 5.93 1.39
CA VAL A 135 -1.33 4.68 1.37
C VAL A 135 -1.43 4.02 2.76
N ILE A 136 -2.63 3.55 3.05
CA ILE A 136 -3.12 2.88 4.28
C ILE A 136 -2.55 1.44 4.42
N LYS A 137 -2.24 0.99 5.65
CA LYS A 137 -2.30 -0.44 6.10
C LYS A 137 -2.59 -0.51 7.62
N LYS A 138 -3.77 -0.98 8.05
CA LYS A 138 -4.17 -2.36 8.44
C LYS A 138 -3.41 -2.95 9.66
N GLY A 139 -3.91 -2.69 10.87
CA GLY A 139 -3.64 -3.55 12.02
C GLY A 139 -3.72 -2.87 13.39
N TYR A 140 -4.92 -2.60 13.90
CA TYR A 140 -5.10 -2.24 15.33
C TYR A 140 -6.52 -2.55 15.84
N VAL A 141 -7.04 -3.75 15.51
CA VAL A 141 -8.38 -4.22 15.93
C VAL A 141 -8.28 -5.32 17.03
N GLN A 142 -7.18 -5.42 17.77
CA GLN A 142 -6.94 -6.62 18.59
C GLN A 142 -6.49 -6.39 20.03
N GLU A 143 -7.12 -5.46 20.75
CA GLU A 143 -7.11 -5.51 22.22
C GLU A 143 -8.48 -5.39 22.91
N GLN A 144 -9.59 -5.14 22.21
CA GLN A 144 -10.92 -5.04 22.85
C GLN A 144 -11.77 -6.34 22.82
N LEU A 145 -11.22 -7.46 22.36
CA LEU A 145 -11.93 -8.76 22.37
C LEU A 145 -11.73 -9.57 23.65
N LYS A 146 -11.49 -8.92 24.79
CA LYS A 146 -11.65 -9.58 26.08
C LYS A 146 -13.04 -9.29 26.61
N GLN A 147 -13.91 -10.27 26.40
CA GLN A 147 -15.20 -10.54 27.06
C GLN A 147 -16.46 -10.18 26.25
N GLY A 148 -17.14 -11.21 25.77
CA GLY A 148 -18.48 -11.15 25.16
C GLY A 148 -18.60 -12.13 23.98
N LYS A 149 -19.47 -13.13 24.11
CA LYS A 149 -19.54 -14.33 23.24
C LYS A 149 -20.08 -14.04 21.82
N LYS A 150 -19.56 -14.83 20.85
CA LYS A 150 -19.85 -14.93 19.39
C LYS A 150 -21.35 -14.85 19.00
N PRO A 151 -21.70 -14.33 17.80
CA PRO A 151 -21.47 -15.04 16.53
C PRO A 151 -20.53 -14.33 15.54
N PHE A 152 -19.94 -15.14 14.67
CA PHE A 152 -18.69 -14.93 13.94
C PHE A 152 -18.99 -14.75 12.45
N ASN A 153 -18.45 -13.70 11.80
CA ASN A 153 -18.10 -13.70 10.37
C ASN A 153 -17.23 -12.50 9.92
N ALA A 154 -16.25 -12.10 10.75
CA ALA A 154 -15.31 -11.05 10.35
C ALA A 154 -14.20 -11.59 9.45
N LYS A 155 -13.89 -10.85 8.37
CA LYS A 155 -12.69 -11.00 7.53
C LYS A 155 -11.48 -11.38 8.37
N LYS A 156 -10.99 -12.60 8.17
CA LYS A 156 -9.80 -13.15 8.80
C LYS A 156 -8.60 -12.24 8.51
N THR A 157 -8.33 -11.29 9.41
CA THR A 157 -6.98 -10.71 9.52
C THR A 157 -6.16 -11.80 10.20
N ILE A 158 -5.56 -12.65 9.39
CA ILE A 158 -4.83 -13.81 9.89
C ILE A 158 -3.51 -13.33 10.48
N ARG A 159 -3.55 -12.97 11.76
CA ARG A 159 -2.38 -12.98 12.63
C ARG A 159 -2.42 -14.31 13.38
N ILE A 160 -1.26 -14.93 13.55
CA ILE A 160 -1.10 -16.04 14.47
C ILE A 160 -1.39 -15.47 15.87
N ASP A 161 -2.62 -15.66 16.35
CA ASP A 161 -3.06 -15.17 17.64
C ASP A 161 -2.53 -16.13 18.71
N LYS A 162 -1.68 -15.63 19.63
CA LYS A 162 -1.07 -16.46 20.68
C LYS A 162 -2.10 -17.21 21.51
N ILE A 163 -3.30 -16.65 21.65
CA ILE A 163 -4.40 -17.27 22.39
C ILE A 163 -4.89 -18.53 21.68
N ARG A 164 -5.11 -18.49 20.36
CA ARG A 164 -5.55 -19.67 19.59
C ARG A 164 -4.49 -20.75 19.46
N LEU A 165 -3.21 -20.40 19.58
CA LEU A 165 -2.11 -21.38 19.57
C LEU A 165 -2.10 -22.23 20.84
N ARG A 166 -2.53 -21.64 21.96
CA ARG A 166 -2.58 -22.32 23.24
C ARG A 166 -3.68 -23.36 23.28
N ASP A 167 -4.89 -23.04 22.82
CA ASP A 167 -6.03 -23.97 22.80
C ASP A 167 -5.70 -25.30 22.09
N ARG A 168 -5.03 -25.24 20.93
CA ARG A 168 -4.65 -26.45 20.17
C ARG A 168 -3.51 -27.24 20.82
N LEU A 169 -2.63 -26.59 21.59
CA LEU A 169 -1.61 -27.27 22.38
C LEU A 169 -2.22 -27.95 23.61
N GLU A 170 -3.19 -27.31 24.26
CA GLU A 170 -3.94 -27.90 25.38
C GLU A 170 -4.73 -29.13 24.92
N GLU A 171 -5.30 -29.10 23.70
CA GLU A 171 -5.96 -30.26 23.09
C GLU A 171 -4.97 -31.38 22.73
N LYS A 172 -3.78 -31.04 22.22
CA LYS A 172 -2.75 -32.02 21.85
C LYS A 172 -2.06 -32.66 23.06
N TYR A 173 -1.94 -31.91 24.16
CA TYR A 173 -1.26 -32.33 25.39
C TYR A 173 -2.14 -32.09 26.64
N PRO A 174 -3.28 -32.78 26.77
CA PRO A 174 -4.21 -32.58 27.87
C PRO A 174 -3.62 -32.93 29.24
N GLU A 175 -2.57 -33.74 29.27
CA GLU A 175 -1.85 -34.14 30.48
C GLU A 175 -0.86 -33.09 31.01
N ARG A 176 -0.52 -32.08 30.20
CA ARG A 176 0.48 -31.06 30.58
C ARG A 176 -0.15 -29.92 31.36
N SER A 177 0.60 -29.40 32.32
CA SER A 177 0.20 -28.21 33.07
C SER A 177 0.20 -26.96 32.19
N GLU A 178 -0.58 -25.96 32.55
CA GLU A 178 -0.64 -24.66 31.87
C GLU A 178 0.76 -24.02 31.69
N LYS A 179 1.64 -24.18 32.69
CA LYS A 179 3.02 -23.67 32.62
C LYS A 179 3.86 -24.38 31.57
N GLU A 180 3.69 -25.70 31.41
CA GLU A 180 4.39 -26.48 30.40
C GLU A 180 3.89 -26.14 29.00
N ILE A 181 2.57 -25.95 28.82
CA ILE A 181 1.99 -25.49 27.55
C ILE A 181 2.54 -24.10 27.17
N GLN A 182 2.58 -23.18 28.13
CA GLN A 182 3.12 -21.84 27.91
C GLN A 182 4.62 -21.89 27.53
N PHE A 183 5.40 -22.76 28.18
CA PHE A 183 6.80 -22.97 27.86
C PHE A 183 7.00 -23.49 26.43
N ILE A 184 6.19 -24.47 25.99
CA ILE A 184 6.22 -24.98 24.60
C ILE A 184 5.92 -23.84 23.63
N LEU A 185 4.87 -23.07 23.90
CA LEU A 185 4.44 -21.97 23.03
C LEU A 185 5.54 -20.92 22.86
N ASP A 186 6.18 -20.50 23.95
CA ASP A 186 7.27 -19.52 23.90
C ASP A 186 8.52 -20.07 23.20
N SER A 187 8.89 -21.33 23.46
CA SER A 187 10.02 -21.99 22.79
C SER A 187 9.81 -22.13 21.28
N GLN A 188 8.62 -22.53 20.85
CA GLN A 188 8.30 -22.67 19.42
C GLN A 188 8.18 -21.33 18.72
N TRP A 189 7.70 -20.30 19.42
CA TRP A 189 7.70 -18.94 18.91
C TRP A 189 9.12 -18.42 18.69
N GLU A 190 10.03 -18.64 19.64
CA GLU A 190 11.44 -18.27 19.53
C GLU A 190 12.14 -19.04 18.39
N ARG A 191 11.85 -20.34 18.23
CA ARG A 191 12.32 -21.14 17.09
C ARG A 191 11.90 -20.50 15.77
N LEU A 192 10.61 -20.14 15.65
CA LEU A 192 10.08 -19.53 14.44
C LEU A 192 10.73 -18.17 14.19
N GLU A 193 10.82 -17.29 15.19
CA GLU A 193 11.51 -16.00 15.06
C GLU A 193 12.97 -16.14 14.60
N THR A 194 13.68 -17.15 15.11
CA THR A 194 15.04 -17.48 14.70
C THR A 194 15.10 -17.90 13.23
N GLU A 195 14.19 -18.78 12.79
CA GLU A 195 14.08 -19.22 11.40
C GLU A 195 13.81 -18.03 10.45
N PHE A 196 12.91 -17.14 10.86
CA PHE A 196 12.64 -15.89 10.16
C PHE A 196 13.89 -15.02 10.06
N ASN A 197 14.58 -14.76 11.16
CA ASN A 197 15.75 -13.89 11.17
C ASN A 197 16.87 -14.45 10.26
N HIS A 198 17.14 -15.76 10.31
CA HIS A 198 18.09 -16.40 9.40
C HIS A 198 17.74 -16.24 7.93
N THR A 199 16.44 -16.32 7.60
CA THR A 199 15.96 -16.10 6.24
C THR A 199 16.16 -14.64 5.83
N LEU A 200 15.79 -13.69 6.69
CA LEU A 200 15.90 -12.25 6.41
C LEU A 200 17.36 -11.83 6.26
N ASP A 201 18.27 -12.31 7.11
CA ASP A 201 19.72 -12.07 7.02
C ASP A 201 20.29 -12.55 5.68
N PHE A 202 19.81 -13.70 5.19
CA PHE A 202 20.20 -14.20 3.87
C PHE A 202 19.66 -13.30 2.74
N LEU A 203 18.42 -12.82 2.87
CA LEU A 203 17.80 -11.93 1.89
C LEU A 203 18.47 -10.56 1.85
N GLU A 204 18.87 -10.01 3.00
CA GLU A 204 19.65 -8.77 3.10
C GLU A 204 20.98 -8.86 2.35
N LYS A 205 21.66 -10.01 2.46
CA LYS A 205 22.93 -10.24 1.77
C LYS A 205 22.76 -10.42 0.25
N THR A 206 21.57 -10.80 -0.21
CA THR A 206 21.34 -11.23 -1.61
C THR A 206 20.43 -10.31 -2.43
N ARG A 207 19.66 -9.40 -1.82
CA ARG A 207 18.75 -8.46 -2.51
C ARG A 207 19.06 -7.00 -2.14
N ARG A 208 19.08 -6.11 -3.14
CA ARG A 208 19.35 -4.66 -2.97
C ARG A 208 18.10 -3.79 -2.72
N ASP A 209 16.89 -4.28 -3.03
CA ASP A 209 15.73 -3.38 -3.27
C ASP A 209 14.39 -3.81 -2.65
N ILE A 210 14.35 -4.65 -1.60
CA ILE A 210 13.07 -4.98 -0.92
C ILE A 210 13.11 -4.59 0.54
N THR A 211 12.04 -3.95 1.01
CA THR A 211 11.80 -3.72 2.44
C THR A 211 11.59 -5.07 3.14
N ILE A 212 12.65 -5.63 3.74
CA ILE A 212 12.67 -6.90 4.49
C ILE A 212 11.47 -7.04 5.44
N ARG A 213 11.07 -5.94 6.08
CA ARG A 213 9.87 -5.87 6.94
C ARG A 213 8.59 -6.34 6.25
N LYS A 214 8.38 -5.99 4.98
CA LYS A 214 7.19 -6.42 4.21
C LYS A 214 7.23 -7.93 3.93
N ILE A 215 8.41 -8.51 3.70
CA ILE A 215 8.55 -9.95 3.46
C ILE A 215 8.15 -10.75 4.71
N LYS A 216 8.62 -10.33 5.89
CA LYS A 216 8.27 -10.95 7.17
C LYS A 216 6.73 -10.98 7.38
N GLU A 217 6.05 -9.88 7.09
CA GLU A 217 4.58 -9.82 7.17
C GLU A 217 3.86 -10.77 6.19
N LEU A 218 4.40 -10.96 4.98
CA LEU A 218 3.80 -11.86 3.99
C LEU A 218 3.90 -13.33 4.44
N TYR A 219 5.06 -13.73 4.94
CA TYR A 219 5.27 -15.08 5.48
C TYR A 219 4.37 -15.38 6.68
N TYR A 220 4.21 -14.45 7.63
CA TYR A 220 3.28 -14.66 8.75
C TYR A 220 1.83 -14.84 8.29
N ARG A 221 1.40 -14.15 7.23
CA ARG A 221 0.05 -14.34 6.69
C ARG A 221 -0.12 -15.71 6.04
N LEU A 222 0.88 -16.19 5.32
CA LEU A 222 0.89 -17.51 4.72
C LEU A 222 0.85 -18.62 5.78
N LEU A 223 1.74 -18.56 6.78
CA LEU A 223 1.76 -19.51 7.90
C LEU A 223 0.47 -19.47 8.72
N GLY A 224 -0.04 -18.27 8.98
CA GLY A 224 -1.29 -18.14 9.70
C GLY A 224 -2.47 -18.70 8.91
N TRP A 225 -2.48 -18.56 7.58
CA TRP A 225 -3.54 -19.14 6.76
C TRP A 225 -3.45 -20.66 6.75
N GLU A 226 -2.24 -21.22 6.62
CA GLU A 226 -1.99 -22.65 6.79
C GLU A 226 -2.53 -23.17 8.12
N TYR A 227 -2.21 -22.48 9.22
CA TYR A 227 -2.71 -22.79 10.55
C TYR A 227 -4.25 -22.77 10.63
N LEU A 228 -4.90 -21.79 9.99
CA LEU A 228 -6.36 -21.66 10.04
C LEU A 228 -7.12 -22.62 9.12
N GLN A 229 -6.46 -23.22 8.12
CA GLN A 229 -7.08 -24.21 7.24
C GLN A 229 -6.95 -25.63 7.79
N ASN A 230 -5.95 -25.89 8.64
CA ASN A 230 -5.75 -27.19 9.24
C ASN A 230 -5.89 -27.10 10.76
N ASP A 231 -7.05 -27.52 11.25
CA ASP A 231 -7.38 -27.49 12.68
C ASP A 231 -6.52 -28.42 13.53
N ARG A 232 -5.79 -29.35 12.90
CA ARG A 232 -4.86 -30.26 13.60
C ARG A 232 -3.45 -29.72 13.71
N LEU A 233 -3.09 -28.65 12.99
CA LEU A 233 -1.77 -28.04 13.11
C LEU A 233 -1.63 -27.30 14.43
N THR A 234 -0.56 -27.59 15.15
CA THR A 234 -0.09 -26.85 16.32
C THR A 234 1.07 -25.93 15.97
N ILE A 235 1.47 -25.03 16.87
CA ILE A 235 2.61 -24.13 16.64
C ILE A 235 3.92 -24.89 16.35
N GLU A 236 4.05 -26.12 16.86
CA GLU A 236 5.21 -26.99 16.63
C GLU A 236 5.34 -27.38 15.16
N ASP A 237 4.21 -27.53 14.47
CA ASP A 237 4.13 -27.97 13.09
C ASP A 237 4.33 -26.81 12.10
N ILE A 238 4.13 -25.56 12.57
CA ILE A 238 4.34 -24.36 11.77
C ILE A 238 5.84 -24.13 11.58
N SER A 239 6.30 -24.02 10.34
CA SER A 239 7.66 -23.61 10.01
C SER A 239 7.70 -22.90 8.67
N LEU A 240 8.69 -22.06 8.41
CA LEU A 240 8.82 -21.49 7.08
C LEU A 240 9.08 -22.56 6.01
N ASN A 241 9.64 -23.70 6.42
CA ASN A 241 9.80 -24.88 5.59
C ASN A 241 8.49 -25.59 5.27
N SER A 242 7.42 -25.47 6.07
CA SER A 242 6.13 -26.06 5.70
C SER A 242 5.65 -25.47 4.38
N ILE A 243 5.85 -24.15 4.17
CA ILE A 243 5.39 -23.43 2.98
C ILE A 243 6.10 -23.88 1.68
N ILE A 244 7.32 -24.39 1.77
CA ILE A 244 8.15 -24.71 0.60
C ILE A 244 8.33 -26.23 0.49
N PRO A 245 7.92 -26.86 -0.63
CA PRO A 245 8.19 -28.28 -0.83
C PRO A 245 9.69 -28.42 -1.13
N ILE A 246 10.47 -29.02 -0.23
CA ILE A 246 11.89 -29.33 -0.46
C ILE A 246 12.02 -30.77 -0.97
N VAL A 247 12.43 -30.92 -2.23
CA VAL A 247 12.77 -32.21 -2.84
C VAL A 247 14.16 -32.12 -3.48
N ASP A 248 15.13 -32.87 -2.94
CA ASP A 248 16.47 -32.97 -3.56
C ASP A 248 16.46 -34.02 -4.67
N THR A 249 16.31 -33.55 -5.90
CA THR A 249 16.28 -34.39 -7.12
C THR A 249 17.62 -35.02 -7.46
N ARG A 250 18.71 -34.66 -6.77
CA ARG A 250 20.03 -35.24 -7.04
C ARG A 250 20.12 -36.65 -6.48
N VAL A 251 20.70 -37.55 -7.27
CA VAL A 251 21.00 -38.92 -6.85
C VAL A 251 22.52 -39.09 -6.77
N ARG A 252 23.03 -39.35 -5.56
CA ARG A 252 24.49 -39.40 -5.28
C ARG A 252 25.09 -40.81 -5.30
N LYS A 253 24.28 -41.85 -5.09
CA LYS A 253 24.74 -43.24 -4.98
C LYS A 253 23.82 -44.16 -5.79
N CYS A 254 24.34 -44.69 -6.90
CA CYS A 254 23.71 -45.72 -7.73
C CYS A 254 24.79 -46.69 -8.19
N GLN A 255 24.42 -47.96 -8.36
CA GLN A 255 25.32 -49.01 -8.83
C GLN A 255 25.45 -49.00 -10.35
N THR A 256 24.39 -48.59 -11.06
CA THR A 256 24.38 -48.48 -12.53
C THR A 256 23.84 -47.13 -13.04
N PRO A 257 24.17 -46.72 -14.27
CA PRO A 257 23.57 -45.56 -14.92
C PRO A 257 22.06 -45.65 -15.05
N GLU A 258 21.52 -46.83 -15.36
CA GLU A 258 20.08 -47.07 -15.54
C GLU A 258 19.32 -46.85 -14.22
N GLU A 259 19.83 -47.38 -13.12
CA GLU A 259 19.27 -47.17 -11.77
C GLU A 259 19.25 -45.68 -11.41
N ARG A 260 20.29 -44.94 -11.83
CA ARG A 260 20.35 -43.50 -11.61
C ARG A 260 19.27 -42.75 -12.39
N TYR A 261 19.05 -43.09 -13.66
CA TYR A 261 18.01 -42.46 -14.46
C TYR A 261 16.62 -42.69 -13.89
N ILE A 262 16.32 -43.92 -13.43
CA ILE A 262 15.04 -44.25 -12.81
C ILE A 262 14.84 -43.44 -11.52
N LYS A 263 15.81 -43.43 -10.61
CA LYS A 263 15.72 -42.67 -9.34
C LYS A 263 15.69 -41.16 -9.52
N GLU A 264 16.38 -40.62 -10.53
CA GLU A 264 16.28 -39.20 -10.88
C GLU A 264 14.89 -38.88 -11.46
N GLY A 265 14.29 -39.80 -12.21
CA GLY A 265 12.91 -39.70 -12.71
C GLY A 265 11.89 -39.68 -11.57
N GLU A 266 11.91 -40.70 -10.70
CA GLU A 266 10.99 -40.80 -9.55
C GLU A 266 11.03 -39.54 -8.66
N LYS A 267 12.22 -39.01 -8.38
CA LYS A 267 12.37 -37.78 -7.59
C LYS A 267 11.89 -36.53 -8.31
N ARG A 268 11.95 -36.49 -9.65
CA ARG A 268 11.39 -35.38 -10.43
C ARG A 268 9.87 -35.43 -10.40
N ASP A 269 9.30 -36.62 -10.57
CA ASP A 269 7.85 -36.81 -10.49
C ASP A 269 7.33 -36.42 -9.09
N GLU A 270 8.03 -36.85 -8.02
CA GLU A 270 7.73 -36.41 -6.64
C GLU A 270 7.84 -34.89 -6.47
N ALA A 271 8.86 -34.26 -7.08
CA ALA A 271 9.03 -32.81 -7.03
C ALA A 271 7.93 -32.06 -7.77
N MET A 272 7.43 -32.60 -8.88
CA MET A 272 6.31 -32.05 -9.65
C MET A 272 5.01 -32.16 -8.86
N GLU A 273 4.68 -33.34 -8.34
CA GLU A 273 3.47 -33.58 -7.55
C GLU A 273 3.38 -32.63 -6.35
N LYS A 274 4.44 -32.57 -5.53
CA LYS A 274 4.52 -31.66 -4.38
C LYS A 274 4.50 -30.18 -4.77
N THR A 275 4.97 -29.85 -5.96
CA THR A 275 4.92 -28.48 -6.49
C THR A 275 3.50 -28.11 -6.84
N ASP A 276 2.78 -28.98 -7.56
CA ASP A 276 1.40 -28.76 -7.98
C ASP A 276 0.47 -28.61 -6.77
N GLU A 277 0.55 -29.53 -5.79
CA GLU A 277 -0.17 -29.44 -4.52
C GLU A 277 0.05 -28.07 -3.84
N ARG A 278 1.28 -27.58 -3.86
CA ARG A 278 1.63 -26.32 -3.19
C ARG A 278 1.23 -25.08 -3.97
N LEU A 279 1.14 -25.17 -5.30
CA LEU A 279 0.59 -24.11 -6.13
C LEU A 279 -0.93 -24.02 -5.93
N GLU A 280 -1.65 -25.14 -5.93
CA GLU A 280 -3.09 -25.18 -5.64
C GLU A 280 -3.38 -24.56 -4.27
N TRP A 281 -2.60 -24.92 -3.25
CA TRP A 281 -2.66 -24.30 -1.93
C TRP A 281 -2.49 -22.77 -1.98
N LEU A 282 -1.56 -22.27 -2.80
CA LEU A 282 -1.31 -20.83 -2.94
C LEU A 282 -2.43 -20.11 -3.71
N GLU A 283 -3.04 -20.76 -4.70
CA GLU A 283 -4.16 -20.21 -5.45
C GLU A 283 -5.42 -20.13 -4.58
N GLN A 284 -5.68 -21.17 -3.79
CA GLN A 284 -6.75 -21.15 -2.79
C GLN A 284 -6.53 -20.04 -1.75
N PHE A 285 -5.27 -19.83 -1.32
CA PHE A 285 -4.94 -18.68 -0.47
C PHE A 285 -5.30 -17.34 -1.15
N PHE A 286 -5.01 -17.17 -2.43
CA PHE A 286 -5.35 -15.94 -3.16
C PHE A 286 -6.85 -15.71 -3.23
N GLU A 287 -7.63 -16.76 -3.46
CA GLU A 287 -9.08 -16.70 -3.49
C GLU A 287 -9.67 -16.37 -2.11
N ASP A 288 -9.34 -17.18 -1.10
CA ASP A 288 -9.83 -17.03 0.27
C ASP A 288 -9.49 -15.67 0.87
N TYR A 289 -8.27 -15.19 0.62
CA TYR A 289 -7.78 -13.91 1.13
C TYR A 289 -8.27 -12.71 0.29
N GLY A 290 -8.95 -12.96 -0.84
CA GLY A 290 -9.50 -11.94 -1.72
C GLY A 290 -8.41 -11.10 -2.41
N ILE A 291 -7.33 -11.72 -2.86
CA ILE A 291 -6.27 -11.04 -3.58
C ILE A 291 -6.72 -10.78 -5.02
N THR A 292 -6.99 -9.50 -5.32
CA THR A 292 -7.51 -9.09 -6.62
C THR A 292 -6.50 -8.35 -7.49
N SER A 293 -5.42 -7.82 -6.91
CA SER A 293 -4.41 -7.08 -7.66
C SER A 293 -3.22 -7.98 -8.03
N ALA A 294 -2.85 -7.99 -9.31
CA ALA A 294 -1.64 -8.66 -9.80
C ALA A 294 -0.40 -8.31 -8.98
N GLY A 295 -0.19 -7.03 -8.66
CA GLY A 295 0.97 -6.59 -7.87
C GLY A 295 1.02 -7.19 -6.45
N THR A 296 -0.13 -7.41 -5.80
CA THR A 296 -0.16 -8.06 -4.48
C THR A 296 0.12 -9.56 -4.60
N ALA A 297 -0.47 -10.26 -5.57
CA ALA A 297 -0.18 -11.67 -5.83
C ALA A 297 1.31 -11.89 -6.14
N GLN A 298 1.87 -11.05 -7.03
CA GLN A 298 3.29 -11.08 -7.37
C GLN A 298 4.20 -10.84 -6.15
N ASN A 299 3.82 -9.99 -5.19
CA ASN A 299 4.59 -9.82 -3.97
C ASN A 299 4.64 -11.10 -3.12
N TYR A 300 3.54 -11.84 -3.01
CA TYR A 300 3.54 -13.14 -2.32
C TYR A 300 4.43 -14.13 -3.06
N ILE A 301 4.28 -14.24 -4.38
CA ILE A 301 5.09 -15.16 -5.21
C ILE A 301 6.58 -14.81 -5.14
N ASP A 302 6.93 -13.53 -5.26
CA ASP A 302 8.31 -13.04 -5.17
C ASP A 302 8.94 -13.27 -3.79
N SER A 303 8.11 -13.30 -2.74
CA SER A 303 8.52 -13.67 -1.38
C SER A 303 8.76 -15.17 -1.25
N LEU A 304 7.93 -16.01 -1.85
CA LEU A 304 8.09 -17.46 -1.88
C LEU A 304 9.31 -17.87 -2.69
N ILE A 305 9.54 -17.28 -3.86
CA ILE A 305 10.77 -17.49 -4.64
C ILE A 305 12.01 -17.14 -3.79
N ALA A 306 11.94 -16.08 -3.00
CA ALA A 306 13.04 -15.67 -2.13
C ALA A 306 13.30 -16.71 -1.02
N LEU A 307 12.23 -17.23 -0.42
CA LEU A 307 12.26 -18.26 0.60
C LEU A 307 12.80 -19.59 0.03
N SER A 308 12.31 -20.01 -1.13
CA SER A 308 12.81 -21.20 -1.84
C SER A 308 14.30 -21.10 -2.13
N LYS A 309 14.80 -19.94 -2.57
CA LYS A 309 16.25 -19.75 -2.79
C LYS A 309 17.06 -19.91 -1.51
N PHE A 310 16.53 -19.53 -0.35
CA PHE A 310 17.20 -19.75 0.94
C PHE A 310 17.30 -21.24 1.28
N TYR A 311 16.22 -22.00 1.14
CA TYR A 311 16.20 -23.43 1.45
C TYR A 311 16.98 -24.28 0.42
N TYR A 312 16.85 -23.97 -0.86
CA TYR A 312 17.51 -24.70 -1.95
C TYR A 312 18.97 -24.30 -2.17
N LYS A 313 19.54 -23.35 -1.41
CA LYS A 313 20.91 -22.83 -1.62
C LYS A 313 22.01 -23.90 -1.59
N GLY A 314 21.79 -25.00 -0.86
CA GLY A 314 22.69 -26.17 -0.78
C GLY A 314 22.35 -27.31 -1.75
N ILE A 315 21.22 -27.20 -2.46
CA ILE A 315 20.72 -28.20 -3.39
C ILE A 315 21.03 -27.78 -4.84
N THR A 316 20.79 -26.53 -5.18
CA THR A 316 20.95 -26.03 -6.56
C THR A 316 22.37 -26.22 -7.11
N ASN A 317 22.47 -26.60 -8.38
CA ASN A 317 23.72 -26.66 -9.13
C ASN A 317 24.02 -25.32 -9.82
N LYS A 318 24.53 -24.38 -9.04
CA LYS A 318 24.91 -23.02 -9.48
C LYS A 318 25.97 -22.98 -10.60
N ARG A 319 26.66 -24.09 -10.88
CA ARG A 319 27.64 -24.17 -11.98
C ARG A 319 26.96 -24.37 -13.34
N ARG A 320 25.83 -25.08 -13.38
CA ARG A 320 25.12 -25.43 -14.61
C ARG A 320 23.90 -24.57 -14.86
N TYR A 321 23.21 -24.17 -13.79
CA TYR A 321 21.94 -23.47 -13.88
C TYR A 321 22.04 -22.08 -13.27
N SER A 322 21.49 -21.10 -13.99
CA SER A 322 21.39 -19.74 -13.51
C SER A 322 20.12 -19.60 -12.67
N ASN A 323 20.12 -18.72 -11.68
CA ASN A 323 18.90 -18.35 -10.96
C ASN A 323 18.04 -19.51 -10.39
N TYR A 324 18.60 -20.68 -10.10
CA TYR A 324 17.83 -21.84 -9.59
C TYR A 324 16.82 -22.40 -10.62
N GLU A 325 17.15 -22.38 -11.92
CA GLU A 325 16.36 -23.02 -12.99
C GLU A 325 16.28 -24.55 -12.87
N ASP A 326 17.07 -25.16 -11.99
CA ASP A 326 17.04 -26.59 -11.70
C ASP A 326 16.05 -26.99 -10.60
N ILE A 327 15.36 -26.03 -10.00
CA ILE A 327 14.42 -26.27 -8.90
C ILE A 327 12.99 -26.09 -9.40
N GLU A 328 12.24 -27.20 -9.48
CA GLU A 328 10.89 -27.26 -10.05
C GLU A 328 9.95 -26.21 -9.46
N PHE A 329 9.86 -26.17 -8.13
CA PHE A 329 9.01 -25.21 -7.42
C PHE A 329 9.33 -23.73 -7.75
N ILE A 330 10.61 -23.38 -7.98
CA ILE A 330 10.98 -22.01 -8.35
C ILE A 330 10.57 -21.70 -9.80
N CYS A 331 10.70 -22.67 -10.71
CA CYS A 331 10.26 -22.54 -12.09
C CYS A 331 8.74 -22.36 -12.15
N ALA A 332 7.99 -23.19 -11.43
CA ALA A 332 6.53 -23.14 -11.43
C ALA A 332 5.99 -21.85 -10.80
N LEU A 333 6.59 -21.35 -9.71
CA LEU A 333 6.26 -20.04 -9.15
C LEU A 333 6.51 -18.89 -10.13
N ARG A 334 7.54 -18.97 -10.99
CA ARG A 334 7.75 -17.94 -12.04
C ARG A 334 6.65 -17.95 -13.08
N VAL A 335 6.20 -19.14 -13.50
CA VAL A 335 5.07 -19.29 -14.42
C VAL A 335 3.81 -18.69 -13.79
N LEU A 336 3.50 -19.05 -12.54
CA LEU A 336 2.37 -18.49 -11.81
C LEU A 336 2.45 -16.95 -11.70
N ARG A 337 3.65 -16.40 -11.46
CA ARG A 337 3.88 -14.94 -11.41
C ARG A 337 3.50 -14.23 -12.71
N HIS A 338 3.83 -14.85 -13.85
CA HIS A 338 3.47 -14.34 -15.17
C HIS A 338 1.97 -14.45 -15.41
N ARG A 339 1.37 -15.60 -15.12
CA ARG A 339 -0.08 -15.81 -15.21
C ARG A 339 -0.88 -14.80 -14.38
N CYS A 340 -0.50 -14.55 -13.13
CA CYS A 340 -1.15 -13.54 -12.28
C CYS A 340 -1.02 -12.11 -12.83
N ALA A 341 0.01 -11.81 -13.63
CA ALA A 341 0.14 -10.50 -14.26
C ALA A 341 -0.96 -10.28 -15.31
N GLU A 342 -1.32 -11.33 -16.03
CA GLU A 342 -2.28 -11.32 -17.15
C GLU A 342 -3.73 -11.50 -16.63
N ASP A 343 -3.97 -12.50 -15.78
CA ASP A 343 -5.33 -12.92 -15.37
C ASP A 343 -6.01 -12.00 -14.35
N MET A 344 -5.23 -11.17 -13.64
CA MET A 344 -5.73 -10.29 -12.58
C MET A 344 -5.82 -8.82 -13.03
N GLU A 345 -5.40 -8.50 -14.24
CA GLU A 345 -5.58 -7.16 -14.81
C GLU A 345 -7.06 -6.99 -15.20
N GLY A 346 -7.80 -6.19 -14.42
CA GLY A 346 -9.22 -5.89 -14.68
C GLY A 346 -10.25 -6.61 -13.81
N ARG A 347 -9.84 -7.48 -12.87
CA ARG A 347 -10.78 -8.06 -11.88
C ARG A 347 -11.32 -6.96 -10.97
N LYS A 348 -12.61 -6.64 -11.09
CA LYS A 348 -13.30 -5.72 -10.18
C LYS A 348 -13.27 -6.32 -8.77
N VAL A 349 -12.83 -5.54 -7.79
CA VAL A 349 -12.89 -5.93 -6.37
C VAL A 349 -14.34 -6.25 -6.05
N LYS A 350 -14.61 -7.49 -5.63
CA LYS A 350 -15.95 -7.86 -5.14
C LYS A 350 -16.21 -6.99 -3.91
N PRO A 351 -17.24 -6.12 -3.93
CA PRO A 351 -17.49 -5.21 -2.83
C PRO A 351 -17.74 -6.04 -1.58
N ILE A 352 -17.09 -5.68 -0.48
CA ILE A 352 -17.40 -6.36 0.77
C ILE A 352 -18.66 -5.73 1.33
N VAL A 353 -19.72 -6.53 1.33
CA VAL A 353 -20.96 -6.23 2.01
C VAL A 353 -20.75 -6.46 3.51
N LEU A 354 -20.92 -5.41 4.30
CA LEU A 354 -20.95 -5.49 5.76
C LEU A 354 -22.42 -5.49 6.21
N ASN A 355 -22.74 -6.24 7.25
CA ASN A 355 -24.02 -6.09 7.94
C ASN A 355 -24.01 -4.86 8.87
N TYR A 356 -25.16 -4.50 9.42
CA TYR A 356 -25.32 -3.30 10.24
C TYR A 356 -24.43 -3.33 11.50
N ASP A 357 -24.36 -4.45 12.20
CA ASP A 357 -23.56 -4.59 13.42
C ASP A 357 -22.06 -4.43 13.14
N GLU A 358 -21.59 -5.00 12.02
CA GLU A 358 -20.22 -4.83 11.53
C GLU A 358 -19.90 -3.37 11.20
N VAL A 359 -20.86 -2.61 10.67
CA VAL A 359 -20.71 -1.18 10.43
C VAL A 359 -20.52 -0.43 11.75
N ILE A 360 -21.33 -0.72 12.77
CA ILE A 360 -21.21 -0.07 14.08
C ILE A 360 -19.85 -0.34 14.72
N ILE A 361 -19.35 -1.57 14.64
CA ILE A 361 -18.01 -1.94 15.13
C ILE A 361 -16.92 -1.11 14.42
N VAL A 362 -17.03 -0.95 13.10
CA VAL A 362 -16.08 -0.14 12.32
C VAL A 362 -16.19 1.34 12.69
N MET A 363 -17.40 1.87 12.89
CA MET A 363 -17.61 3.26 13.33
C MET A 363 -16.96 3.55 14.67
N LYS A 364 -17.18 2.69 15.68
CA LYS A 364 -16.57 2.83 17.01
C LYS A 364 -15.04 2.82 16.94
N SER A 365 -14.46 1.95 16.12
CA SER A 365 -13.02 1.90 15.89
C SER A 365 -12.48 3.17 15.25
N LEU A 366 -13.19 3.75 14.27
CA LEU A 366 -12.76 4.99 13.61
C LEU A 366 -12.84 6.20 14.53
N LYS A 367 -13.82 6.22 15.42
CA LYS A 367 -13.95 7.25 16.46
C LYS A 367 -12.80 7.18 17.46
N ALA A 368 -12.55 6.00 18.05
CA ALA A 368 -11.41 5.82 18.96
C ALA A 368 -10.07 6.19 18.28
N ASP A 369 -9.92 5.90 16.99
CA ASP A 369 -8.73 6.29 16.22
C ASP A 369 -8.55 7.81 16.07
N PHE A 370 -9.66 8.56 16.06
CA PHE A 370 -9.65 10.02 16.06
C PHE A 370 -9.35 10.59 17.46
N ASP A 371 -9.95 10.02 18.50
CA ASP A 371 -9.85 10.50 19.89
C ASP A 371 -8.44 10.31 20.48
N HIS A 372 -7.69 9.28 20.07
CA HIS A 372 -6.34 9.05 20.58
C HIS A 372 -5.26 9.87 19.84
N GLU A 373 -4.39 10.56 20.60
CA GLU A 373 -3.23 11.31 20.06
C GLU A 373 -2.00 10.46 19.73
N PHE A 374 -1.95 9.20 20.17
CA PHE A 374 -0.79 8.35 20.01
C PHE A 374 -1.15 7.00 19.39
N TYR A 375 -0.23 6.45 18.62
CA TYR A 375 -0.15 5.02 18.37
C TYR A 375 0.58 4.36 19.53
N GLU A 376 0.12 3.18 19.92
CA GLU A 376 0.81 2.33 20.88
C GLU A 376 1.38 1.12 20.13
N SER A 377 2.58 0.68 20.51
CA SER A 377 3.21 -0.49 19.90
C SER A 377 4.04 -1.24 20.93
N LEU A 378 3.94 -2.56 20.95
CA LEU A 378 4.77 -3.38 21.84
C LEU A 378 6.18 -3.48 21.26
N VAL A 379 7.18 -3.07 22.02
CA VAL A 379 8.59 -3.09 21.60
C VAL A 379 9.41 -3.91 22.59
N THR A 380 10.24 -4.80 22.06
CA THR A 380 11.17 -5.60 22.86
C THR A 380 12.47 -4.82 23.05
N GLY A 381 12.78 -4.46 24.29
CA GLY A 381 14.04 -3.81 24.65
C GLY A 381 15.24 -4.76 24.59
N LYS A 382 16.45 -4.22 24.77
CA LYS A 382 17.72 -4.98 24.74
C LYS A 382 17.79 -6.16 25.74
N ASN A 383 16.95 -6.17 26.77
CA ASN A 383 16.90 -7.21 27.80
C ASN A 383 15.69 -8.16 27.63
N ASN A 384 15.12 -8.27 26.43
CA ASN A 384 13.89 -9.02 26.14
C ASN A 384 12.63 -8.59 26.93
N LYS A 385 12.69 -7.47 27.65
CA LYS A 385 11.51 -6.87 28.29
C LYS A 385 10.68 -6.13 27.25
N GLN A 386 9.43 -6.52 27.12
CA GLN A 386 8.45 -5.83 26.28
C GLN A 386 7.91 -4.61 27.03
N TYR A 387 7.86 -3.48 26.35
CA TYR A 387 7.23 -2.27 26.85
C TYR A 387 6.39 -1.62 25.74
N LEU A 388 5.39 -0.85 26.15
CA LEU A 388 4.56 -0.09 25.22
C LEU A 388 5.33 1.16 24.79
N GLN A 389 5.67 1.24 23.50
CA GLN A 389 6.17 2.46 22.88
C GLN A 389 4.99 3.25 22.32
N LYS A 390 4.82 4.48 22.81
CA LYS A 390 3.87 5.44 22.27
C LYS A 390 4.55 6.29 21.21
N SER A 391 3.94 6.43 20.04
CA SER A 391 4.38 7.36 18.99
C SER A 391 3.23 8.28 18.62
N SER A 392 3.47 9.59 18.58
CA SER A 392 2.44 10.59 18.27
C SER A 392 1.78 10.35 16.91
N LYS A 393 0.47 10.56 16.85
CA LYS A 393 -0.33 10.57 15.64
C LYS A 393 -0.25 11.95 15.03
N ASP A 394 0.02 11.97 13.73
CA ASP A 394 -0.04 13.19 12.94
C ASP A 394 -1.48 13.69 12.84
N GLU A 395 -1.69 15.00 12.85
CA GLU A 395 -3.02 15.65 12.77
C GLU A 395 -3.79 15.18 11.54
N ILE A 396 -3.08 14.96 10.42
CA ILE A 396 -3.62 14.45 9.17
C ILE A 396 -4.26 13.06 9.35
N GLN A 397 -3.72 12.24 10.24
CA GLN A 397 -4.24 10.89 10.50
C GLN A 397 -5.50 10.94 11.36
N ARG A 398 -5.51 11.78 12.40
CA ARG A 398 -6.71 12.03 13.22
C ARG A 398 -7.87 12.55 12.36
N ALA A 399 -7.58 13.52 11.48
CA ALA A 399 -8.57 14.07 10.54
C ALA A 399 -9.14 13.03 9.56
N LYS A 400 -8.31 12.09 9.07
CA LYS A 400 -8.78 11.01 8.17
C LYS A 400 -9.69 10.01 8.89
N SER A 401 -9.41 9.70 10.15
CA SER A 401 -10.25 8.80 10.95
C SER A 401 -11.60 9.44 11.22
N LEU A 402 -11.59 10.72 11.60
CA LEU A 402 -12.80 11.53 11.75
C LEU A 402 -13.64 11.57 10.47
N GLN A 403 -13.01 11.87 9.32
CA GLN A 403 -13.70 11.90 8.03
C GLN A 403 -14.40 10.58 7.71
N LYS A 404 -13.72 9.44 7.92
CA LYS A 404 -14.31 8.13 7.67
C LYS A 404 -15.45 7.82 8.64
N PHE A 405 -15.29 8.18 9.91
CA PHE A 405 -16.32 8.02 10.93
C PHE A 405 -17.60 8.78 10.53
N LEU A 406 -17.48 10.07 10.20
CA LEU A 406 -18.61 10.90 9.80
C LEU A 406 -19.25 10.41 8.50
N MET A 407 -18.45 10.03 7.50
CA MET A 407 -18.99 9.46 6.26
C MET A 407 -19.76 8.17 6.48
N LEU A 408 -19.26 7.28 7.34
CA LEU A 408 -19.92 6.00 7.63
C LEU A 408 -21.22 6.26 8.39
N MET A 409 -21.20 7.12 9.40
CA MET A 409 -22.39 7.58 10.12
C MET A 409 -23.46 8.13 9.16
N LEU A 410 -23.06 9.02 8.26
CA LEU A 410 -23.93 9.64 7.26
C LEU A 410 -24.41 8.69 6.17
N LEU A 411 -23.82 7.51 6.01
CA LEU A 411 -24.25 6.53 5.00
C LEU A 411 -25.14 5.43 5.58
N THR A 412 -25.08 5.22 6.90
CA THR A 412 -25.69 4.05 7.53
C THR A 412 -26.64 4.40 8.66
N ILE A 413 -26.30 5.38 9.49
CA ILE A 413 -27.13 5.82 10.63
C ILE A 413 -28.03 6.98 10.21
N TYR A 414 -27.47 7.94 9.49
CA TYR A 414 -28.19 9.11 8.98
C TYR A 414 -28.00 9.26 7.46
N PRO A 415 -28.43 8.27 6.66
CA PRO A 415 -28.37 8.36 5.20
C PRO A 415 -29.16 9.60 4.77
N PRO A 416 -28.54 10.60 4.12
CA PRO A 416 -29.29 11.72 3.63
C PRO A 416 -30.24 11.24 2.54
N GLU A 417 -31.44 11.80 2.52
CA GLU A 417 -32.47 11.49 1.52
C GLU A 417 -31.96 11.65 0.08
N ARG A 418 -30.93 12.48 -0.11
CA ARG A 418 -30.31 12.75 -1.41
C ARG A 418 -28.81 12.51 -1.34
N GLN A 419 -28.32 11.69 -2.28
CA GLN A 419 -26.88 11.41 -2.45
C GLN A 419 -26.04 12.68 -2.63
N ARG A 420 -26.64 13.74 -3.19
CA ARG A 420 -25.99 15.04 -3.41
C ARG A 420 -25.55 15.69 -2.09
N THR A 421 -26.33 15.55 -1.01
CA THR A 421 -25.99 16.10 0.30
C THR A 421 -24.62 15.61 0.76
N LEU A 422 -24.31 14.32 0.61
CA LEU A 422 -22.99 13.76 0.93
C LEU A 422 -21.85 14.35 0.11
N ARG A 423 -22.11 14.70 -1.16
CA ARG A 423 -21.08 15.25 -2.07
C ARG A 423 -20.77 16.71 -1.76
N GLU A 424 -21.69 17.41 -1.09
CA GLU A 424 -21.60 18.85 -0.80
C GLU A 424 -21.15 19.13 0.65
N LEU A 425 -21.07 18.10 1.49
CA LEU A 425 -20.51 18.21 2.84
C LEU A 425 -19.00 18.49 2.78
N THR A 426 -18.62 19.62 3.37
CA THR A 426 -17.25 20.12 3.45
C THR A 426 -16.96 20.45 4.92
N PHE A 427 -15.93 19.82 5.47
CA PHE A 427 -15.47 20.06 6.84
C PHE A 427 -15.19 21.55 7.10
N GLY A 428 -15.67 22.06 8.24
CA GLY A 428 -15.50 23.46 8.66
C GLY A 428 -16.33 24.47 7.85
N LYS A 429 -17.08 24.02 6.83
CA LYS A 429 -17.96 24.88 6.03
C LYS A 429 -19.42 24.47 6.15
N THR A 430 -19.75 23.26 5.69
CA THR A 430 -21.12 22.72 5.70
C THR A 430 -21.29 21.54 6.67
N LEU A 431 -20.18 21.02 7.20
CA LEU A 431 -20.12 20.07 8.29
C LEU A 431 -19.25 20.66 9.41
N LYS A 432 -19.88 21.10 10.50
CA LYS A 432 -19.21 21.82 11.59
C LYS A 432 -19.35 21.09 12.92
N PHE A 433 -18.37 21.23 13.80
CA PHE A 433 -18.43 20.69 15.15
C PHE A 433 -18.80 21.81 16.12
N GLY A 434 -19.72 21.57 17.04
CA GLY A 434 -20.15 22.61 17.97
C GLY A 434 -21.30 22.20 18.87
N ILE A 435 -21.91 23.19 19.52
CA ILE A 435 -23.09 23.03 20.38
C ILE A 435 -24.16 24.03 19.98
N ILE A 436 -25.42 23.66 20.20
CA ILE A 436 -26.53 24.62 20.15
C ILE A 436 -26.73 25.16 21.57
N ASN A 437 -26.67 26.47 21.73
CA ASN A 437 -26.94 27.11 23.01
C ASN A 437 -28.45 27.07 23.35
N GLU A 438 -28.83 27.45 24.57
CA GLU A 438 -30.23 27.47 25.03
C GLU A 438 -31.16 28.33 24.15
N GLN A 439 -30.60 29.23 23.34
CA GLN A 439 -31.32 30.14 22.45
C GLN A 439 -31.43 29.60 21.00
N GLY A 440 -30.91 28.40 20.73
CA GLY A 440 -30.97 27.78 19.41
C GLY A 440 -29.85 28.21 18.44
N PHE A 441 -28.84 28.95 18.89
CA PHE A 441 -27.71 29.36 18.07
C PHE A 441 -26.55 28.35 18.14
N PHE A 442 -26.04 27.98 16.97
CA PHE A 442 -24.86 27.15 16.85
C PHE A 442 -23.58 27.93 17.18
N ARG A 443 -22.79 27.35 18.10
CA ARG A 443 -21.45 27.79 18.45
C ARG A 443 -20.46 26.73 18.01
N GLU A 444 -19.57 27.10 17.10
CA GLU A 444 -18.49 26.22 16.64
C GLU A 444 -17.48 25.97 17.76
N LEU A 445 -17.05 24.71 17.89
CA LEU A 445 -16.03 24.25 18.84
C LEU A 445 -14.89 23.59 18.07
N ASP A 446 -13.71 23.54 18.69
CA ASP A 446 -12.61 22.77 18.14
C ASP A 446 -12.87 21.28 18.40
N PRO A 447 -12.99 20.44 17.35
CA PRO A 447 -13.15 19.00 17.52
C PRO A 447 -11.93 18.33 18.17
N PHE A 448 -10.77 18.98 18.19
CA PHE A 448 -9.54 18.44 18.78
C PHE A 448 -9.35 18.82 20.25
N ASP A 449 -10.23 19.64 20.83
CA ASP A 449 -10.18 20.07 22.22
C ASP A 449 -10.95 19.11 23.13
N TYR A 450 -10.21 18.34 23.93
CA TYR A 450 -10.70 17.32 24.87
C TYR A 450 -11.58 17.86 26.01
N GLN A 451 -11.69 19.18 26.18
CA GLN A 451 -12.62 19.77 27.15
C GLN A 451 -14.07 19.80 26.63
N ASN A 452 -14.28 19.60 25.32
CA ASN A 452 -15.57 19.74 24.66
C ASN A 452 -16.33 18.41 24.51
N ASN A 453 -16.64 17.74 25.63
CA ASN A 453 -17.36 16.45 25.64
C ASN A 453 -18.85 16.54 25.23
N GLU A 454 -19.38 17.76 25.04
CA GLU A 454 -20.79 17.98 24.69
C GLU A 454 -20.99 18.34 23.21
N GLY A 455 -19.90 18.48 22.45
CA GLY A 455 -19.96 18.88 21.04
C GLY A 455 -20.51 17.78 20.12
N MET A 456 -21.33 18.19 19.16
CA MET A 456 -21.86 17.32 18.11
C MET A 456 -21.49 17.87 16.74
N TYR A 457 -21.52 17.02 15.72
CA TYR A 457 -21.39 17.49 14.34
C TYR A 457 -22.75 17.92 13.81
N PHE A 458 -22.77 19.05 13.11
CA PHE A 458 -23.95 19.62 12.49
C PHE A 458 -23.76 19.72 10.99
N ILE A 459 -24.82 19.39 10.26
CA ILE A 459 -24.98 19.84 8.88
C ILE A 459 -25.45 21.30 8.97
N ASP A 460 -24.62 22.23 8.49
CA ASP A 460 -24.85 23.67 8.56
C ASP A 460 -24.82 24.26 7.14
N LEU A 461 -25.97 24.30 6.47
CA LEU A 461 -26.10 24.79 5.10
C LEU A 461 -26.63 26.22 5.12
N ASN A 462 -25.75 27.17 4.77
CA ASN A 462 -26.18 28.53 4.50
C ASN A 462 -27.03 28.59 3.23
N PRO A 463 -27.84 29.64 3.04
CA PRO A 463 -28.64 29.80 1.82
C PRO A 463 -27.79 29.72 0.54
N LYS A 464 -26.53 30.21 0.57
CA LYS A 464 -25.57 30.13 -0.55
C LYS A 464 -25.05 28.71 -0.82
N ASP A 465 -25.05 27.86 0.19
CA ASP A 465 -24.65 26.46 0.11
C ASP A 465 -25.85 25.55 -0.22
N HIS A 466 -27.08 26.08 -0.11
CA HIS A 466 -28.32 25.40 -0.47
C HIS A 466 -28.66 25.56 -1.96
N LYS A 467 -29.08 24.48 -2.63
CA LYS A 467 -29.39 24.44 -4.08
C LYS A 467 -30.36 25.54 -4.52
N ASN A 468 -31.32 25.89 -3.66
CA ASN A 468 -32.37 26.85 -3.97
C ASN A 468 -32.08 28.26 -3.45
N GLY A 469 -30.93 28.52 -2.81
CA GLY A 469 -30.56 29.88 -2.39
C GLY A 469 -31.32 30.47 -1.20
N ASN A 470 -32.36 29.79 -0.70
CA ASN A 470 -33.43 30.47 0.05
C ASN A 470 -33.55 30.13 1.54
N GLU A 471 -33.02 29.00 2.00
CA GLU A 471 -33.27 28.54 3.38
C GLU A 471 -31.96 28.13 4.06
N TYR A 472 -31.82 28.58 5.30
CA TYR A 472 -30.81 28.10 6.22
C TYR A 472 -31.27 26.73 6.74
N TYR A 473 -30.42 25.71 6.59
CA TYR A 473 -30.70 24.38 7.10
C TYR A 473 -29.62 24.01 8.10
N GLN A 474 -30.04 23.72 9.33
CA GLN A 474 -29.19 23.23 10.38
C GLN A 474 -29.81 21.99 11.00
N ASP A 475 -29.01 20.93 11.08
CA ASP A 475 -29.43 19.70 11.72
C ASP A 475 -28.25 19.04 12.43
N ALA A 476 -28.50 18.59 13.66
CA ALA A 476 -27.52 17.81 14.40
C ALA A 476 -27.42 16.43 13.76
N LEU A 477 -26.20 15.95 13.54
CA LEU A 477 -26.03 14.52 13.30
C LEU A 477 -26.46 13.80 14.58
N PHE A 478 -27.51 12.99 14.49
CA PHE A 478 -28.18 12.41 15.65
C PHE A 478 -27.20 11.58 16.51
N ASN A 479 -27.17 11.88 17.81
CA ASN A 479 -26.38 11.11 18.79
C ASN A 479 -27.05 9.77 19.12
N ARG A 480 -27.07 8.85 18.15
CA ARG A 480 -27.80 7.58 18.29
C ARG A 480 -27.26 6.77 19.47
N VAL A 481 -28.14 6.43 20.39
CA VAL A 481 -27.87 5.45 21.45
C VAL A 481 -27.96 4.04 20.84
N PHE A 482 -26.89 3.27 20.99
CA PHE A 482 -26.76 1.87 20.59
C PHE A 482 -27.37 0.95 21.65
N GLU A 483 -27.58 -0.32 21.30
CA GLU A 483 -28.20 -1.32 22.20
C GLU A 483 -27.39 -1.56 23.48
N ASP A 484 -26.09 -1.28 23.47
CA ASP A 484 -25.19 -1.37 24.63
C ASP A 484 -25.24 -0.12 25.52
N GLY A 485 -26.13 0.84 25.23
CA GLY A 485 -26.31 2.08 25.99
C GLY A 485 -25.29 3.17 25.66
N THR A 486 -24.27 2.88 24.83
CA THR A 486 -23.34 3.90 24.34
C THR A 486 -23.98 4.72 23.22
N CYS A 487 -23.54 5.95 22.99
CA CYS A 487 -24.01 6.79 21.91
C CYS A 487 -22.88 7.18 20.94
N VAL A 488 -23.26 7.66 19.75
CA VAL A 488 -22.33 8.07 18.67
C VAL A 488 -21.26 9.07 19.16
N TYR A 489 -21.61 9.96 20.09
CA TYR A 489 -20.73 10.97 20.67
C TYR A 489 -20.16 10.64 22.05
N ASP A 490 -20.44 9.48 22.65
CA ASP A 490 -19.81 9.09 23.93
C ASP A 490 -18.28 9.00 23.80
N GLY A 491 -17.56 9.54 24.80
CA GLY A 491 -16.10 9.57 24.87
C GLY A 491 -15.47 8.32 25.48
#